data_AF-A0A535X6R4-F1
#
_entry.id   AF-A0A535X6R4-F1
#
_cell.length_a   1.000
_cell.length_b   1.000
_cell.length_c   1.000
_cell.angle_alpha   90.00
_cell.angle_beta   90.00
_cell.angle_gamma   90.00
#
_symmetry.space_group_name_H-M   'P 1'
#
loop_
_entity.id
_entity.type
_entity.pdbx_description
1 polymer ?
#
loop_
_entity_poly.entity_id
_entity_poly.type
_entity_poly.pdbx_seq_one_letter_code
_entity_poly.pdbx_strand_id
1 'polypeptide(L)'
;MHIDSSITAVSWIPAGSVTGLARVPFSLGLTRYDDPPPARIEDLDAAQVNGSIREVNRLKAWIEVRDERIVDAGYGGPGGFVGSTR
;
A
#
# COMPACT_ATOMS: atom_id res chain seq x y z
N MET A 1 3.45 -17.89 -23.15
CA MET A 1 4.35 -17.14 -22.26
C MET A 1 3.48 -16.41 -21.27
N HIS A 2 3.61 -16.74 -20.00
CA HIS A 2 2.89 -16.05 -18.92
C HIS A 2 3.70 -14.82 -18.51
N ILE A 3 3.06 -13.66 -18.45
CA ILE A 3 3.66 -12.43 -17.91
C ILE A 3 2.76 -11.95 -16.78
N ASP A 4 3.31 -11.79 -15.59
CA ASP A 4 2.65 -11.14 -14.47
C ASP A 4 3.28 -9.78 -14.17
N SER A 5 2.47 -8.86 -13.65
CA SER A 5 2.92 -7.56 -13.17
C SER A 5 2.06 -7.08 -12.00
N SER A 6 2.57 -6.13 -11.23
CA SER A 6 1.82 -5.52 -10.16
C SER A 6 2.15 -4.06 -9.95
N ILE A 7 1.14 -3.29 -9.55
CA ILE A 7 1.30 -1.94 -9.03
C ILE A 7 0.88 -1.92 -7.56
N THR A 8 1.59 -1.13 -6.75
CA THR A 8 1.30 -0.99 -5.31
C THR A 8 1.16 0.47 -4.97
N ALA A 9 0.05 0.81 -4.31
CA ALA A 9 -0.19 2.09 -3.68
C ALA A 9 -0.17 1.91 -2.16
N VAL A 10 0.43 2.87 -1.47
CA VAL A 10 0.51 2.88 0.00
C VAL A 10 0.08 4.25 0.53
N SER A 11 -0.51 4.28 1.73
CA SER A 11 -0.86 5.52 2.41
C SER A 11 -0.22 5.61 3.80
N TRP A 12 0.03 6.83 4.24
CA TRP A 12 0.51 7.18 5.57
C TRP A 12 -0.05 8.57 5.93
N ILE A 13 0.08 8.99 7.20
CA ILE A 13 -0.29 10.34 7.64
C ILE A 13 0.99 11.19 7.82
N PRO A 14 1.37 12.02 6.83
CA PRO A 14 2.54 12.87 6.95
C PRO A 14 2.43 13.87 8.10
N ALA A 15 3.55 14.22 8.71
CA ALA A 15 3.60 15.27 9.73
C ALA A 15 2.97 16.59 9.22
N GLY A 16 2.02 17.13 9.97
CA GLY A 16 1.34 18.39 9.64
C GLY A 16 0.26 18.30 8.57
N SER A 17 -0.03 17.12 8.01
CA SER A 17 -1.09 16.92 7.01
C SER A 17 -2.51 17.08 7.57
N VAL A 18 -2.68 16.94 8.89
CA VAL A 18 -3.96 17.08 9.58
C VAL A 18 -4.11 18.49 10.18
N THR A 19 -5.19 19.18 9.83
CA THR A 19 -5.44 20.58 10.20
C THR A 19 -6.72 20.77 11.00
N GLY A 20 -6.90 21.97 11.57
CA GLY A 20 -8.12 22.34 12.30
C GLY A 20 -8.33 21.50 13.56
N LEU A 21 -9.60 21.30 13.94
CA LEU A 21 -9.96 20.53 15.15
C LEU A 21 -9.48 19.07 15.09
N ALA A 22 -9.35 18.48 13.89
CA ALA A 22 -8.85 17.12 13.71
C ALA A 22 -7.38 16.95 14.13
N ARG A 23 -6.61 18.04 14.27
CA ARG A 23 -5.22 18.01 14.76
C ARG A 23 -5.12 17.81 16.27
N VAL A 24 -6.18 18.11 17.04
CA VAL A 24 -6.14 18.11 18.52
C VAL A 24 -5.64 16.77 19.10
N PRO A 25 -6.12 15.59 18.66
CA PRO A 25 -5.61 14.31 19.17
C PRO A 25 -4.11 14.11 18.96
N PHE A 26 -3.54 14.63 17.85
CA PHE A 26 -2.10 14.56 17.57
C PHE A 26 -1.31 15.45 18.51
N SER A 27 -1.78 16.68 18.77
CA SER A 27 -1.13 17.61 19.71
C SER A 27 -1.19 17.13 21.15
N LEU A 28 -2.24 16.40 21.52
CA LEU A 28 -2.41 15.80 22.85
C LEU A 28 -1.67 14.45 23.01
N GLY A 29 -1.01 13.95 21.95
CA GLY A 29 -0.31 12.67 21.98
C GLY A 29 -1.22 11.43 22.03
N LEU A 30 -2.52 11.59 21.73
CA LEU A 30 -3.49 10.48 21.68
C LEU A 30 -3.37 9.67 20.38
N THR A 31 -2.72 10.23 19.36
CA THR A 31 -2.38 9.55 18.11
C THR A 31 -1.08 10.13 17.56
N ARG A 32 -0.53 9.52 16.51
CA ARG A 32 0.73 9.92 15.89
C ARG A 32 0.62 10.12 14.39
N TYR A 33 1.48 10.99 13.89
CA TYR A 33 1.87 10.98 12.48
C TYR A 33 2.75 9.76 12.20
N ASP A 34 2.75 9.34 10.95
CA ASP A 34 3.54 8.20 10.51
C ASP A 34 4.85 8.70 9.89
N ASP A 35 5.89 7.88 10.00
CA ASP A 35 7.12 8.08 9.24
C ASP A 35 6.84 7.81 7.75
N PRO A 36 7.47 8.55 6.82
CA PRO A 36 7.26 8.30 5.41
C PRO A 36 7.70 6.87 5.06
N PRO A 37 6.98 6.18 4.17
CA PRO A 37 7.39 4.86 3.71
C PRO A 37 8.75 4.96 3.00
N PRO A 38 9.56 3.89 3.04
CA PRO A 38 10.86 3.88 2.37
C PRO A 38 10.67 4.01 0.85
N ALA A 39 11.68 4.56 0.17
CA ALA A 39 11.68 4.71 -1.29
C ALA A 39 11.54 3.36 -2.04
N ARG A 40 11.89 2.26 -1.38
CA ARG A 40 11.71 0.89 -1.85
C ARG A 40 11.13 0.03 -0.74
N ILE A 41 10.07 -0.71 -1.05
CA ILE A 41 9.46 -1.68 -0.14
C ILE A 41 9.74 -3.08 -0.68
N GLU A 42 10.64 -3.81 -0.02
CA GLU A 42 11.01 -5.18 -0.40
C GLU A 42 10.00 -6.20 0.11
N ASP A 43 9.44 -5.97 1.30
CA ASP A 43 8.46 -6.83 1.95
C ASP A 43 7.28 -5.97 2.45
N LEU A 44 6.16 -6.06 1.72
CA LEU A 44 4.94 -5.32 2.03
C LEU A 44 4.27 -5.81 3.32
N ASP A 45 4.37 -7.11 3.61
CA ASP A 45 3.74 -7.72 4.79
C ASP A 45 4.51 -7.29 6.06
N ALA A 46 5.84 -7.26 5.99
CA ALA A 46 6.67 -6.72 7.07
C ALA A 46 6.50 -5.20 7.24
N ALA A 47 6.36 -4.45 6.13
CA ALA A 47 6.10 -3.02 6.16
C ALA A 47 4.73 -2.66 6.78
N GLN A 48 3.76 -3.56 6.69
CA GLN A 48 2.47 -3.41 7.37
C GLN A 48 2.61 -3.56 8.90
N VAL A 49 3.41 -4.52 9.37
CA VAL A 49 3.57 -4.83 10.81
C VAL A 49 4.30 -3.72 11.56
N ASN A 50 5.18 -2.97 10.89
CA ASN A 50 5.97 -1.91 11.53
C ASN A 50 5.18 -0.59 11.76
N GLY A 51 3.92 -0.50 11.32
CA GLY A 51 3.03 0.64 11.58
C GLY A 51 3.35 1.91 10.78
N SER A 52 4.20 1.83 9.75
CA SER A 52 4.53 2.98 8.89
C SER A 52 3.55 3.16 7.73
N ILE A 53 2.71 2.15 7.45
CA ILE A 53 1.73 2.16 6.36
C ILE A 53 0.33 1.95 6.93
N ARG A 54 -0.58 2.87 6.60
CA ARG A 54 -2.00 2.84 7.01
C ARG A 54 -2.85 1.98 6.10
N GLU A 55 -2.60 2.03 4.81
CA GLU A 55 -3.30 1.22 3.82
C GLU A 55 -2.33 0.80 2.72
N VAL A 56 -2.52 -0.42 2.22
CA VAL A 56 -1.80 -0.97 1.06
C VAL A 56 -2.83 -1.44 0.05
N ASN A 57 -2.70 -1.01 -1.20
CA ASN A 57 -3.45 -1.56 -2.31
C ASN A 57 -2.50 -2.15 -3.33
N ARG A 58 -2.53 -3.48 -3.49
CA ARG A 58 -1.69 -4.20 -4.46
C ARG A 58 -2.56 -4.81 -5.54
N LEU A 59 -2.50 -4.23 -6.73
CA LEU A 59 -3.14 -4.77 -7.92
C LEU A 59 -2.14 -5.65 -8.65
N LYS A 60 -2.46 -6.94 -8.83
CA LYS A 60 -1.70 -7.84 -9.68
C LYS A 60 -2.54 -8.22 -10.89
N ALA A 61 -1.91 -8.25 -12.06
CA ALA A 61 -2.52 -8.70 -13.29
C ALA A 61 -1.55 -9.59 -14.05
N TRP A 62 -2.09 -10.43 -14.92
CA TRP A 62 -1.31 -11.29 -15.79
C TRP A 62 -1.91 -11.37 -17.19
N ILE A 63 -1.07 -11.72 -18.15
CA ILE A 63 -1.45 -12.02 -19.54
C ILE A 63 -0.79 -13.34 -19.98
N GLU A 64 -1.48 -14.07 -20.84
CA GLU A 64 -0.93 -15.19 -21.59
C GLU A 64 -0.67 -14.78 -23.04
N VAL A 65 0.57 -14.93 -23.50
CA VAL A 65 0.97 -14.61 -24.86
C VAL A 65 1.28 -15.89 -25.64
N ARG A 66 0.65 -16.07 -26.81
CA ARG A 66 0.96 -17.12 -27.80
C ARG A 66 1.02 -16.50 -29.18
N ASP A 67 2.04 -16.85 -29.96
CA ASP A 67 2.24 -16.34 -31.33
C ASP A 67 2.10 -14.81 -31.43
N GLU A 68 2.80 -14.11 -30.52
CA GLU A 68 2.79 -12.63 -30.40
C GLU A 68 1.42 -12.00 -30.09
N ARG A 69 0.43 -12.80 -29.69
CA ARG A 69 -0.92 -12.35 -29.31
C ARG A 69 -1.24 -12.67 -27.87
N ILE A 70 -1.93 -11.74 -27.20
CA ILE A 70 -2.54 -11.99 -25.90
C ILE A 70 -3.76 -12.89 -26.14
N VAL A 71 -3.76 -14.07 -25.52
CA VAL A 71 -4.83 -15.08 -25.65
C VAL A 71 -5.66 -15.25 -24.38
N ASP A 72 -5.16 -14.77 -23.24
CA ASP A 72 -5.87 -14.79 -21.97
C ASP A 72 -5.30 -13.70 -21.04
N ALA A 73 -6.10 -13.28 -20.06
CA ALA A 73 -5.69 -12.29 -19.06
C ALA A 73 -6.54 -12.40 -17.80
N GLY A 74 -5.97 -11.96 -16.68
CA GLY A 74 -6.70 -11.93 -15.42
C GLY A 74 -6.05 -11.06 -14.35
N TYR A 75 -6.72 -11.02 -13.20
CA TYR A 75 -6.25 -10.36 -11.99
C TYR A 75 -5.90 -11.41 -10.92
N GLY A 76 -5.02 -11.06 -9.99
CA GLY A 76 -4.63 -11.96 -8.91
C GLY A 76 -4.24 -11.24 -7.62
N GLY A 77 -3.93 -12.03 -6.60
CA GLY A 77 -3.53 -11.54 -5.29
C GLY A 77 -4.69 -11.19 -4.35
N PRO A 78 -4.36 -10.87 -3.08
CA PRO A 78 -5.35 -10.74 -2.00
C PRO A 78 -6.15 -9.42 -2.01
N GLY A 79 -5.83 -8.46 -2.88
CA GLY A 79 -6.48 -7.14 -2.94
C GLY A 79 -5.84 -6.09 -2.03
N GLY A 80 -6.67 -5.20 -1.47
CA GLY A 80 -6.24 -4.12 -0.58
C GLY A 80 -6.34 -4.47 0.90
N PHE A 81 -5.54 -3.80 1.73
CA PHE A 81 -5.42 -4.00 3.16
C PHE A 81 -5.39 -2.68 3.92
N VAL A 82 -5.89 -2.70 5.16
CA VAL A 82 -5.74 -1.61 6.13
C VAL A 82 -4.78 -2.10 7.23
N GLY A 83 -3.72 -1.33 7.48
CA GLY A 83 -2.69 -1.59 8.48
C GLY A 83 -3.24 -1.53 9.91
N SER A 84 -2.59 -2.25 10.83
CA SER A 84 -2.97 -2.24 12.25
C SER A 84 -2.32 -1.04 12.95
N THR A 85 -3.12 -0.20 13.59
CA THR A 85 -2.63 0.80 14.53
C THR A 85 -2.47 0.14 15.90
N ARG A 86 -1.23 -0.06 16.36
CA ARG A 86 -0.91 -0.34 17.76
C ARG A 86 -0.50 0.93 18.48
#